data_AF-A0A6D0IK10-F1
#
_entry.id   AF-A0A6D0IK10-F1
#
_cell.length_a   1.000
_cell.length_b   1.000
_cell.length_c   1.000
_cell.angle_alpha   90.00
_cell.angle_beta   90.00
_cell.angle_gamma   90.00
#
_symmetry.space_group_name_H-M   'P 1'
#
loop_
_entity.id
_entity.type
_entity.pdbx_description
1 polymer ?
#
loop_
_entity_poly.entity_id
_entity_poly.type
_entity_poly.pdbx_seq_one_letter_code
_entity_poly.pdbx_strand_id
1 'polypeptide(L)'
;ENVTVREDGTIDFDDGSKTENTRVSYPIYHIDNIVKPVSKAGHATKVIFLTADAFGVLPPVSRLTADQTQYHFLSGFTAKLAGTERGITEPTPTFSACFGAAFLSLHPTQYAEVLVKRMQAAGAQAYLVNTGWNGTGKRISIKDTRAIIDAILNGSLDNAETFTLPMFNLAIPTELPGV
;
A
#
# COMPACT_ATOMS: atom_id res chain seq x y z
N GLU A 1 15.57 -3.96 16.97
CA GLU A 1 16.78 -3.66 16.18
C GLU A 1 16.84 -2.15 15.95
N ASN A 2 18.01 -1.54 16.18
CA ASN A 2 18.30 -0.11 15.99
C ASN A 2 17.46 0.90 16.79
N VAL A 3 16.61 0.46 17.72
CA VAL A 3 15.91 1.34 18.67
C VAL A 3 16.87 1.93 19.69
N THR A 4 16.51 3.09 20.24
CA THR A 4 17.19 3.64 21.42
C THR A 4 16.56 3.08 22.68
N VAL A 5 17.42 2.71 23.62
CA VAL A 5 17.03 2.21 24.94
C VAL A 5 17.55 3.24 25.95
N ARG A 6 16.64 3.78 26.75
CA ARG A 6 16.95 4.75 27.81
C ARG A 6 17.66 4.05 28.97
N GLU A 7 18.24 4.82 29.88
CA GLU A 7 18.98 4.27 31.04
C GLU A 7 18.11 3.38 31.94
N ASP A 8 16.80 3.63 31.99
CA ASP A 8 15.83 2.83 32.76
C ASP A 8 15.38 1.54 32.04
N GLY A 9 15.91 1.25 30.85
CA GLY A 9 15.55 0.10 30.02
C GLY A 9 14.30 0.29 29.17
N THR A 10 13.61 1.45 29.25
CA THR A 10 12.49 1.76 28.36
C THR A 10 12.98 2.06 26.95
N ILE A 11 12.16 1.71 25.96
CA ILE A 11 12.47 1.97 24.56
C ILE A 11 11.97 3.37 24.20
N ASP A 12 12.83 4.16 23.56
CA ASP A 12 12.45 5.39 22.89
C ASP A 12 12.13 5.08 21.43
N PHE A 13 10.83 5.03 21.09
CA PHE A 13 10.38 4.77 19.72
C PHE A 13 10.41 6.03 18.84
N ASP A 14 10.58 7.21 19.42
CA ASP A 14 10.61 8.48 18.70
C ASP A 14 12.04 8.90 18.32
N ASP A 15 13.07 8.24 18.88
CA ASP A 15 14.47 8.52 18.56
C ASP A 15 14.91 7.88 17.23
N GLY A 16 14.98 8.71 16.18
CA GLY A 16 15.51 8.38 14.87
C GLY A 16 17.00 8.68 14.67
N SER A 17 17.76 9.05 15.71
CA SER A 17 19.16 9.52 15.60
C SER A 17 20.11 8.54 14.89
N LYS A 18 19.87 7.23 15.05
CA LYS A 18 20.59 6.18 14.31
C LYS A 18 20.01 5.97 12.92
N THR A 19 18.68 5.85 12.85
CA THR A 19 17.90 5.64 11.64
C THR A 19 16.41 5.72 11.96
N GLU A 20 15.60 6.21 11.01
CA GLU A 20 14.13 6.12 11.08
C GLU A 20 13.61 4.70 10.78
N ASN A 21 14.47 3.80 10.29
CA ASN A 21 14.14 2.42 9.96
C ASN A 21 14.37 1.46 11.14
N THR A 22 13.85 1.82 12.32
CA THR A 22 13.87 0.92 13.48
C THR A 22 12.96 -0.30 13.22
N ARG A 23 13.35 -1.47 13.74
CA ARG A 23 12.66 -2.74 13.46
C ARG A 23 12.45 -3.56 14.71
N VAL A 24 11.39 -4.38 14.69
CA VAL A 24 11.15 -5.43 15.68
C VAL A 24 10.78 -6.71 14.93
N SER A 25 11.45 -7.81 15.26
CA SER A 25 11.11 -9.14 14.76
C SER A 25 10.55 -9.98 15.90
N TYR A 26 9.46 -10.67 15.64
CA TYR A 26 8.80 -11.55 16.60
C TYR A 26 8.08 -12.68 15.87
N PRO A 27 7.87 -13.83 16.53
CA PRO A 27 7.04 -14.88 15.98
C PRO A 27 5.59 -14.42 15.78
N ILE A 28 4.95 -14.87 14.69
CA ILE A 28 3.58 -14.45 14.32
C ILE A 28 2.55 -14.64 15.45
N TYR A 29 2.75 -15.63 16.32
CA TYR A 29 1.88 -15.94 17.46
C TYR A 29 1.95 -14.93 18.62
N HIS A 30 2.77 -13.86 18.51
CA HIS A 30 2.68 -12.70 19.40
C HIS A 30 1.49 -11.78 19.06
N ILE A 31 0.81 -12.01 17.92
CA ILE A 31 -0.42 -11.32 17.54
C ILE A 31 -1.61 -12.26 17.79
N ASP A 32 -2.63 -11.77 18.50
CA ASP A 32 -3.79 -12.59 18.89
C ASP A 32 -4.66 -12.98 17.68
N ASN A 33 -5.03 -11.98 16.86
CA ASN A 33 -5.91 -12.15 15.72
C ASN A 33 -5.13 -12.57 14.47
N ILE A 34 -4.77 -13.86 14.41
CA ILE A 34 -4.07 -14.47 13.29
C ILE A 34 -4.80 -15.72 12.79
N VAL A 35 -4.60 -16.06 11.52
CA VAL A 35 -5.09 -17.32 10.97
C VAL A 35 -4.29 -18.48 11.56
N LYS A 36 -5.01 -19.49 12.07
CA LYS A 36 -4.47 -20.71 12.68
C LYS A 36 -5.16 -21.93 12.09
N PRO A 37 -4.55 -23.13 12.11
CA PRO A 37 -3.21 -23.46 12.61
C PRO A 37 -2.07 -23.10 11.63
N VAL A 38 -2.39 -22.81 10.38
CA VAL A 38 -1.44 -22.49 9.32
C VAL A 38 -1.83 -21.14 8.72
N SER A 39 -0.85 -20.28 8.47
CA SER A 39 -1.02 -18.97 7.82
C SER A 39 -1.40 -19.12 6.34
N LYS A 40 -2.63 -19.54 6.06
CA LYS A 40 -3.22 -19.69 4.73
C LYS A 40 -4.69 -19.31 4.75
N ALA A 41 -5.20 -18.72 3.68
CA ALA A 41 -6.61 -18.34 3.55
C ALA A 41 -7.15 -18.74 2.17
N GLY A 42 -8.41 -18.41 1.90
CA GLY A 42 -9.01 -18.52 0.57
C GLY A 42 -8.41 -17.56 -0.45
N HIS A 43 -8.96 -17.55 -1.66
CA HIS A 43 -8.53 -16.60 -2.69
C HIS A 43 -8.90 -15.16 -2.30
N ALA A 44 -8.00 -14.22 -2.60
CA ALA A 44 -8.24 -12.80 -2.38
C ALA A 44 -9.36 -12.32 -3.31
N THR A 45 -10.37 -11.67 -2.75
CA THR A 45 -11.46 -11.01 -3.50
C THR A 45 -11.21 -9.52 -3.69
N LYS A 46 -10.30 -8.93 -2.91
CA LYS A 46 -9.85 -7.54 -2.99
C LYS A 46 -8.32 -7.53 -3.06
N VAL A 47 -7.76 -6.80 -4.02
CA VAL A 47 -6.31 -6.58 -4.16
C VAL A 47 -6.03 -5.09 -4.02
N ILE A 48 -5.16 -4.72 -3.09
CA ILE A 48 -4.91 -3.31 -2.77
C ILE A 48 -3.45 -3.00 -3.09
N PHE A 49 -3.23 -2.07 -4.00
CA PHE A 49 -1.92 -1.50 -4.29
C PHE A 49 -1.74 -0.25 -3.43
N LEU A 50 -0.80 -0.32 -2.48
CA LEU A 50 -0.43 0.82 -1.66
C LEU A 50 0.67 1.60 -2.38
N THR A 51 0.44 2.88 -2.57
CA THR A 51 1.44 3.79 -3.14
C THR A 51 1.64 4.97 -2.20
N ALA A 52 2.88 5.23 -1.80
CA ALA A 52 3.26 6.49 -1.17
C ALA A 52 3.58 7.54 -2.26
N ASP A 53 2.56 8.24 -2.77
CA ASP A 53 2.78 9.31 -3.76
C ASP A 53 3.30 10.58 -3.06
N ALA A 54 4.57 10.90 -3.27
CA ALA A 54 5.19 12.13 -2.73
C ALA A 54 4.87 13.38 -3.57
N PHE A 55 4.32 13.25 -4.78
CA PHE A 55 3.87 14.40 -5.57
C PHE A 55 2.51 14.94 -5.15
N GLY A 56 1.71 14.13 -4.45
CA GLY A 56 0.37 14.54 -4.01
C GLY A 56 -0.67 14.62 -5.12
N VAL A 57 -0.49 13.84 -6.19
CA VAL A 57 -1.32 13.84 -7.40
C VAL A 57 -2.36 12.73 -7.37
N LEU A 58 -1.98 11.54 -6.88
CA LEU A 58 -2.88 10.40 -6.84
C LEU A 58 -4.00 10.59 -5.80
N PRO A 59 -5.24 10.22 -6.14
CA PRO A 59 -6.36 10.33 -5.22
C PRO A 59 -6.20 9.35 -4.04
N PRO A 60 -6.91 9.55 -2.92
CA PRO A 60 -6.84 8.66 -1.77
C PRO A 60 -7.13 7.20 -2.11
N VAL A 61 -8.11 6.97 -2.99
CA VAL A 61 -8.45 5.63 -3.50
C VAL A 61 -8.95 5.71 -4.94
N SER A 62 -8.64 4.69 -5.73
CA SER A 62 -9.22 4.48 -7.04
C SER A 62 -9.55 3.01 -7.26
N ARG A 63 -10.71 2.74 -7.86
CA ARG A 63 -11.06 1.41 -8.35
C ARG A 63 -10.44 1.21 -9.73
N LEU A 64 -9.72 0.11 -9.92
CA LEU A 64 -8.98 -0.15 -11.15
C LEU A 64 -9.76 -1.08 -12.08
N THR A 65 -9.70 -0.82 -13.38
CA THR A 65 -10.04 -1.83 -14.40
C THR A 65 -8.98 -2.93 -14.46
N ALA A 66 -9.22 -4.01 -15.21
CA ALA A 66 -8.24 -5.07 -15.40
C ALA A 66 -6.93 -4.55 -16.02
N ASP A 67 -7.03 -3.71 -17.05
CA ASP A 67 -5.87 -3.13 -17.73
C ASP A 67 -5.11 -2.17 -16.81
N GLN A 68 -5.82 -1.33 -16.06
CA GLN A 68 -5.22 -0.45 -15.06
C GLN A 68 -4.54 -1.25 -13.94
N THR A 69 -5.12 -2.38 -13.54
CA THR A 69 -4.53 -3.27 -12.53
C THR A 69 -3.18 -3.77 -13.01
N GLN A 70 -3.09 -4.26 -14.25
CA GLN A 70 -1.83 -4.71 -14.81
C GLN A 70 -0.83 -3.56 -14.97
N TYR A 71 -1.28 -2.41 -15.47
CA TYR A 71 -0.46 -1.22 -15.64
C TYR A 71 0.15 -0.75 -14.31
N HIS A 72 -0.68 -0.49 -13.29
CA HIS A 72 -0.21 0.02 -12.00
C HIS A 72 0.63 -1.00 -11.24
N PHE A 73 0.33 -2.30 -11.38
CA PHE A 73 1.17 -3.35 -10.80
C PHE A 73 2.55 -3.40 -11.43
N LEU A 74 2.63 -3.32 -12.76
CA LEU A 74 3.91 -3.31 -13.49
C LEU A 74 4.69 -2.01 -13.26
N SER A 75 4.02 -0.86 -13.23
CA SER A 75 4.65 0.41 -12.91
C SER A 75 5.20 0.40 -11.49
N GLY A 76 4.41 -0.06 -10.52
CA GLY A 76 4.78 -0.05 -9.10
C GLY A 76 5.24 1.33 -8.64
N PHE A 77 4.55 2.38 -9.10
CA PHE A 77 4.86 3.75 -8.74
C PHE A 77 4.65 3.95 -7.23
N THR A 78 5.67 4.42 -6.55
CA THR A 78 5.64 4.74 -5.12
C THR A 78 6.78 5.72 -4.78
N ALA A 79 7.10 5.89 -3.51
CA ALA A 79 8.28 6.62 -3.07
C ALA A 79 9.16 5.72 -2.20
N LYS A 80 10.48 5.85 -2.37
CA LYS A 80 11.43 5.36 -1.36
C LYS A 80 11.31 6.28 -0.16
N LEU A 81 10.90 5.71 0.97
CA LEU A 81 10.79 6.44 2.23
C LEU A 81 12.13 6.39 2.96
N ALA A 82 12.35 7.40 3.79
CA ALA A 82 13.57 7.56 4.57
C ALA A 82 13.94 6.29 5.36
N GLY A 83 15.24 5.96 5.34
CA GLY A 83 15.81 4.83 6.08
C GLY A 83 15.59 3.43 5.49
N THR A 84 14.75 3.25 4.47
CA THR A 84 14.52 1.93 3.86
C THR A 84 15.68 1.46 2.97
N GLU A 85 16.43 2.40 2.37
CA GLU A 85 17.68 2.17 1.64
C GLU A 85 18.75 3.17 2.09
N ARG A 86 20.03 2.76 2.07
CA ARG A 86 21.15 3.61 2.50
C ARG A 86 21.25 4.85 1.61
N GLY A 87 21.15 6.04 2.22
CA GLY A 87 21.27 7.34 1.53
C GLY A 87 19.94 8.02 1.17
N ILE A 88 18.79 7.39 1.46
CA ILE A 88 17.47 8.03 1.31
C ILE A 88 17.10 8.74 2.63
N THR A 89 17.08 10.07 2.62
CA THR A 89 16.63 10.91 3.76
C THR A 89 15.29 11.60 3.50
N GLU A 90 14.96 11.85 2.24
CA GLU A 90 13.70 12.48 1.82
C GLU A 90 12.89 11.54 0.92
N PRO A 91 11.54 11.60 0.95
CA PRO A 91 10.70 10.80 0.06
C PRO A 91 11.09 11.01 -1.41
N THR A 92 11.59 9.94 -2.04
CA THR A 92 12.05 10.00 -3.44
C THR A 92 11.11 9.18 -4.32
N PRO A 93 10.34 9.82 -5.23
CA PRO A 93 9.48 9.12 -6.17
C PRO A 93 10.25 8.07 -7.00
N THR A 94 9.66 6.90 -7.19
CA THR A 94 10.29 5.79 -7.90
C THR A 94 9.27 4.89 -8.56
N PHE A 95 9.72 4.14 -9.57
CA PHE A 95 8.97 3.03 -10.16
C PHE A 95 9.67 1.73 -9.73
N SER A 96 9.03 1.00 -8.81
CA SER A 96 9.51 -0.29 -8.34
C SER A 96 8.54 -1.36 -8.83
N ALA A 97 8.81 -1.92 -10.01
CA ALA A 97 7.95 -2.91 -10.65
C ALA A 97 7.44 -3.98 -9.66
N CYS A 98 6.14 -4.30 -9.74
CA CYS A 98 5.44 -5.20 -8.82
C CYS A 98 5.49 -4.75 -7.34
N PHE A 99 5.76 -3.47 -7.07
CA PHE A 99 6.02 -2.89 -5.75
C PHE A 99 7.22 -3.51 -5.02
N GLY A 100 8.13 -4.17 -5.74
CA GLY A 100 9.17 -5.00 -5.15
C GLY A 100 10.31 -5.34 -6.10
N ALA A 101 10.67 -4.43 -7.02
CA ALA A 101 11.67 -4.66 -8.05
C ALA A 101 12.99 -5.22 -7.51
N ALA A 102 13.41 -4.77 -6.33
CA ALA A 102 14.63 -5.22 -5.65
C ALA A 102 14.65 -6.72 -5.31
N PHE A 103 13.50 -7.39 -5.32
CA PHE A 103 13.34 -8.80 -4.96
C PHE A 103 12.94 -9.69 -6.13
N LEU A 104 12.75 -9.12 -7.33
CA LEU A 104 12.31 -9.90 -8.49
C LEU A 104 13.50 -10.65 -9.11
N SER A 105 13.35 -11.98 -9.22
CA SER A 105 14.31 -12.86 -9.91
C SER A 105 13.89 -13.19 -11.35
N LEU A 106 12.72 -12.73 -11.78
CA LEU A 106 12.16 -12.94 -13.12
C LEU A 106 11.71 -11.60 -13.69
N HIS A 107 11.40 -11.57 -14.98
CA HIS A 107 10.86 -10.37 -15.61
C HIS A 107 9.48 -9.99 -14.99
N PRO A 108 9.21 -8.71 -14.67
CA PRO A 108 7.97 -8.26 -14.01
C PRO A 108 6.67 -8.73 -14.67
N THR A 109 6.68 -8.88 -16.00
CA THR A 109 5.51 -9.35 -16.76
C THR A 109 5.04 -10.75 -16.35
N GLN A 110 5.94 -11.63 -15.92
CA GLN A 110 5.57 -12.96 -15.45
C GLN A 110 4.78 -12.89 -14.13
N TYR A 111 5.15 -11.97 -13.23
CA TYR A 111 4.42 -11.75 -11.99
C TYR A 111 3.04 -11.14 -12.27
N ALA A 112 2.98 -10.17 -13.19
CA ALA A 112 1.72 -9.53 -13.57
C ALA A 112 0.75 -10.50 -14.23
N GLU A 113 1.23 -11.37 -15.12
CA GLU A 113 0.42 -12.42 -15.76
C GLU A 113 -0.20 -13.36 -14.73
N VAL A 114 0.60 -13.86 -13.77
CA VAL A 114 0.10 -14.75 -12.71
C VAL A 114 -0.87 -14.03 -11.79
N LEU A 115 -0.61 -12.77 -11.42
CA LEU A 115 -1.52 -11.96 -10.61
C LEU A 115 -2.88 -11.83 -11.30
N VAL A 116 -2.90 -11.38 -12.55
CA VAL A 116 -4.15 -11.18 -13.32
C VAL A 116 -4.91 -12.50 -13.43
N LYS A 117 -4.23 -13.61 -13.76
CA LYS A 117 -4.86 -14.93 -13.85
C LYS A 117 -5.52 -15.36 -12.53
N ARG A 118 -4.86 -15.11 -11.40
CA ARG A 118 -5.40 -15.45 -10.06
C ARG A 118 -6.57 -14.55 -9.68
N MET A 119 -6.48 -13.26 -9.99
CA MET A 119 -7.56 -12.31 -9.74
C MET A 119 -8.81 -12.64 -10.56
N GLN A 120 -8.66 -12.93 -11.86
CA GLN A 120 -9.75 -13.34 -12.73
C GLN A 120 -10.42 -14.62 -12.23
N ALA A 121 -9.64 -15.64 -11.85
CA ALA A 121 -10.18 -16.89 -11.32
C ALA A 121 -10.95 -16.71 -9.99
N ALA A 122 -10.62 -15.70 -9.21
CA ALA A 122 -11.26 -15.40 -7.92
C ALA A 122 -12.37 -14.34 -8.01
N GLY A 123 -12.56 -13.70 -9.18
CA GLY A 123 -13.44 -12.52 -9.31
C GLY A 123 -12.96 -11.33 -8.47
N ALA A 124 -11.64 -11.16 -8.32
CA ALA A 124 -11.07 -10.15 -7.44
C ALA A 124 -11.08 -8.75 -8.05
N GLN A 125 -11.39 -7.74 -7.24
CA GLN A 125 -11.33 -6.32 -7.61
C GLN A 125 -10.04 -5.68 -7.10
N ALA A 126 -9.36 -4.91 -7.95
CA ALA A 126 -8.17 -4.16 -7.56
C ALA A 126 -8.47 -2.69 -7.22
N TYR A 127 -7.70 -2.14 -6.28
CA TYR A 127 -7.77 -0.75 -5.85
C TYR A 127 -6.35 -0.18 -5.75
N LEU A 128 -6.19 1.08 -6.12
CA LEU A 128 -4.98 1.86 -5.85
C LEU A 128 -5.28 2.79 -4.68
N VAL A 129 -4.50 2.70 -3.60
CA VAL A 129 -4.69 3.52 -2.39
C VAL A 129 -3.43 4.34 -2.15
N ASN A 130 -3.60 5.67 -2.15
CA ASN A 130 -2.52 6.60 -1.83
C ASN A 130 -2.35 6.69 -0.31
N THR A 131 -1.17 6.30 0.17
CA THR A 131 -0.72 6.39 1.58
C THR A 131 0.36 7.45 1.79
N GLY A 132 0.65 8.19 0.72
CA GLY A 132 1.58 9.31 0.67
C GLY A 132 0.86 10.62 0.93
N TRP A 133 1.15 11.61 0.10
CA TRP A 133 0.72 12.99 0.26
C TRP A 133 -0.48 13.32 -0.62
N ASN A 134 -1.14 14.42 -0.31
CA ASN A 134 -2.21 15.00 -1.12
C ASN A 134 -1.82 16.41 -1.62
N GLY A 135 -2.69 17.04 -2.40
CA GLY A 135 -2.44 18.38 -2.97
C GLY A 135 -2.23 19.52 -1.96
N THR A 136 -2.43 19.28 -0.66
CA THR A 136 -2.09 20.24 0.41
C THR A 136 -0.65 20.11 0.92
N GLY A 137 0.11 19.14 0.41
CA GLY A 137 1.45 18.82 0.91
C GLY A 137 1.46 18.08 2.25
N LYS A 138 0.29 17.63 2.74
CA LYS A 138 0.17 16.79 3.93
C LYS A 138 0.00 15.33 3.54
N ARG A 139 0.54 14.44 4.38
CA ARG A 139 0.29 13.01 4.27
C ARG A 139 -1.20 12.73 4.51
N ILE A 140 -1.79 11.83 3.74
CA ILE A 140 -3.16 11.36 3.96
C ILE A 140 -3.24 10.78 5.37
N SER A 141 -4.27 11.18 6.11
CA SER A 141 -4.47 10.74 7.49
C SER A 141 -4.60 9.23 7.56
N ILE A 142 -3.93 8.60 8.53
CA ILE A 142 -4.07 7.16 8.79
C ILE A 142 -5.53 6.81 9.11
N LYS A 143 -6.29 7.72 9.73
CA LYS A 143 -7.72 7.53 9.99
C LYS A 143 -8.50 7.36 8.68
N ASP A 144 -8.23 8.23 7.71
CA ASP A 144 -8.93 8.23 6.43
C ASP A 144 -8.51 7.02 5.58
N THR A 145 -7.21 6.70 5.56
CA THR A 145 -6.72 5.46 4.92
C THR A 145 -7.39 4.23 5.53
N ARG A 146 -7.53 4.14 6.85
CA ARG A 146 -8.22 3.00 7.49
C ARG A 146 -9.69 2.93 7.11
N ALA A 147 -10.40 4.05 7.10
CA ALA A 147 -11.78 4.09 6.63
C ALA A 147 -11.92 3.68 5.16
N ILE A 148 -10.98 4.06 4.30
CA ILE A 148 -10.88 3.57 2.91
C ILE A 148 -10.69 2.05 2.88
N ILE A 149 -9.75 1.51 3.66
CA ILE A 149 -9.51 0.06 3.72
C ILE A 149 -10.77 -0.67 4.19
N ASP A 150 -11.43 -0.18 5.24
CA ASP A 150 -12.67 -0.76 5.76
C ASP A 150 -13.76 -0.77 4.67
N ALA A 151 -13.88 0.32 3.91
CA ALA A 151 -14.83 0.44 2.79
C ALA A 151 -14.52 -0.48 1.60
N ILE A 152 -13.23 -0.78 1.36
CA ILE A 152 -12.83 -1.79 0.36
C ILE A 152 -13.22 -3.18 0.84
N LEU A 153 -12.93 -3.48 2.11
CA LEU A 153 -13.11 -4.82 2.68
C LEU A 153 -14.57 -5.17 2.93
N ASN A 154 -15.42 -4.20 3.26
CA ASN A 154 -16.86 -4.40 3.47
C ASN A 154 -17.70 -4.29 2.18
N GLY A 155 -17.09 -3.92 1.05
CA GLY A 155 -17.75 -3.82 -0.25
C GLY A 155 -18.47 -2.51 -0.52
N SER A 156 -18.41 -1.51 0.38
CA SER A 156 -19.05 -0.20 0.17
C SER A 156 -18.59 0.50 -1.12
N LEU A 157 -17.35 0.26 -1.56
CA LEU A 157 -16.82 0.83 -2.80
C LEU A 157 -17.17 0.05 -4.09
N ASP A 158 -17.87 -1.09 -3.98
CA ASP A 158 -18.17 -1.93 -5.14
C ASP A 158 -19.22 -1.30 -6.06
N ASN A 159 -20.15 -0.53 -5.48
CA ASN A 159 -21.23 0.14 -6.21
C ASN A 159 -21.30 1.65 -5.93
N ALA A 160 -20.28 2.21 -5.28
CA ALA A 160 -20.20 3.65 -5.05
C ALA A 160 -20.20 4.40 -6.39
N GLU A 161 -20.87 5.56 -6.41
CA GLU A 161 -20.78 6.46 -7.56
C GLU A 161 -19.34 6.94 -7.70
N THR A 162 -18.84 6.97 -8.94
CA THR A 162 -17.46 7.36 -9.23
C THR A 162 -17.40 8.44 -10.28
N PHE A 163 -16.45 9.37 -10.14
CA PHE A 163 -16.02 10.23 -11.23
C PHE A 163 -14.67 9.77 -11.78
N THR A 164 -14.42 10.09 -13.05
CA THR A 164 -13.16 9.75 -13.71
C THR A 164 -12.15 10.88 -13.51
N LEU A 165 -11.01 10.58 -12.91
CA LEU A 165 -9.89 11.52 -12.82
C LEU A 165 -9.32 11.79 -14.22
N PRO A 166 -9.30 13.05 -14.69
CA PRO A 166 -8.66 13.41 -15.95
C PRO A 166 -7.18 13.00 -15.98
N MET A 167 -6.63 12.80 -17.18
CA MET A 167 -5.27 12.31 -17.45
C MET A 167 -5.01 10.83 -17.09
N PHE A 168 -5.41 10.39 -15.89
CA PHE A 168 -5.16 9.02 -15.42
C PHE A 168 -6.30 8.04 -15.75
N ASN A 169 -7.49 8.56 -16.03
CA ASN A 169 -8.72 7.78 -16.24
C ASN A 169 -9.07 6.85 -15.05
N LEU A 170 -8.69 7.23 -13.83
CA LEU A 170 -8.95 6.47 -12.62
C LEU A 170 -10.38 6.72 -12.12
N ALA A 171 -11.09 5.67 -11.72
CA ALA A 171 -12.41 5.79 -11.13
C ALA A 171 -12.27 6.10 -9.61
N ILE A 172 -12.64 7.31 -9.21
CA ILE A 172 -12.58 7.79 -7.82
C ILE A 172 -14.01 7.82 -7.26
N PRO A 173 -14.26 7.26 -6.06
CA PRO A 173 -15.56 7.41 -5.41
C PRO A 173 -15.86 8.88 -5.12
N THR A 174 -17.10 9.31 -5.40
CA THR A 174 -17.55 10.69 -5.15
C THR A 174 -17.72 10.98 -3.66
N GLU A 175 -18.09 9.95 -2.89
CA GLU A 175 -18.25 10.00 -1.45
C GLU A 175 -17.80 8.69 -0.80
N LEU A 176 -17.31 8.79 0.43
CA LEU A 176 -17.06 7.65 1.29
C LEU A 176 -17.49 8.00 2.72
N PRO A 177 -18.48 7.30 3.31
CA PRO A 177 -18.85 7.54 4.70
C PRO A 177 -17.64 7.43 5.64
N GLY A 178 -17.28 8.55 6.28
CA GLY A 178 -16.16 8.63 7.22
C GLY A 178 -14.85 9.17 6.65
N VAL A 179 -14.81 9.62 5.38
CA VAL A 179 -13.65 10.28 4.73
C VAL A 179 -14.09 11.52 3.96
#